data_AF-M1NTT9-F1
#
_entry.id   AF-M1NTT9-F1
#
_cell.length_a   1.000
_cell.length_b   1.000
_cell.length_c   1.000
_cell.angle_alpha   90.00
_cell.angle_beta   90.00
_cell.angle_gamma   90.00
#
_symmetry.space_group_name_H-M   'P 1'
#
loop_
_entity.id
_entity.type
_entity.pdbx_description
1 polymer ?
#
loop_
_entity_poly.entity_id
_entity_poly.type
_entity_poly.pdbx_seq_one_letter_code
_entity_poly.pdbx_strand_id
1 'polypeptide(L)'
;MSKKLIAAVLAGLVALAVVVTGVLWAFPVLKVTGYDITGAERLPVETVQEATGVAPGDNLVRVDAQQAAAGVAQLPWVRTATVTRQWPSTLGVEITERRAVLFSNEEDGTHLIDETGTPFLIDTPPESAVEVTGEGRDDPEVLASVTEVVESLPEHVRGQVARVDAPSDRDIEFHLHDGRTVYWGSAQNNHDKALAMETVLTRQGQHWNVSSPTMVTVR
;
A
#
# COMPACT_ATOMS: atom_id res chain seq x y z
N MET A 1 -38.95 42.36 -18.23
CA MET A 1 -38.01 42.93 -17.24
C MET A 1 -36.97 43.77 -17.97
N SER A 2 -36.69 45.00 -17.55
CA SER A 2 -35.73 45.86 -18.27
C SER A 2 -34.31 45.33 -18.11
N LYS A 3 -33.48 45.40 -19.16
CA LYS A 3 -32.08 44.94 -19.13
C LYS A 3 -31.27 45.55 -17.97
N LYS A 4 -31.64 46.77 -17.55
CA LYS A 4 -31.05 47.49 -16.41
C LYS A 4 -31.38 46.86 -15.06
N LEU A 5 -32.62 46.40 -14.86
CA LEU A 5 -33.03 45.68 -13.66
C LEU A 5 -32.32 44.33 -13.54
N ILE A 6 -32.19 43.60 -14.64
CA ILE A 6 -31.44 42.32 -14.68
C ILE A 6 -29.96 42.56 -14.33
N ALA A 7 -29.34 43.58 -14.91
CA ALA A 7 -27.94 43.93 -14.61
C ALA A 7 -27.71 44.34 -13.15
N ALA A 8 -28.62 45.14 -12.57
CA ALA A 8 -28.53 45.55 -11.17
C ALA A 8 -28.69 44.36 -10.20
N VAL A 9 -29.62 43.44 -10.49
CA VAL A 9 -29.80 42.21 -9.70
C VAL A 9 -28.57 41.31 -9.80
N LEU A 10 -28.02 41.11 -11.01
CA LEU A 10 -26.80 40.33 -11.20
C LEU A 10 -25.59 40.94 -10.47
N ALA A 11 -25.40 42.26 -10.57
CA ALA A 11 -24.33 42.95 -9.86
C ALA A 11 -24.49 42.82 -8.33
N GLY A 12 -25.71 42.93 -7.82
CA GLY A 12 -26.01 42.72 -6.40
C GLY A 12 -25.71 41.29 -5.93
N LEU A 13 -26.06 40.27 -6.73
CA LEU A 13 -25.75 38.87 -6.43
C LEU A 13 -24.24 38.61 -6.42
N VAL A 14 -23.49 39.17 -7.37
CA VAL A 14 -22.03 39.05 -7.41
C VAL A 14 -21.40 39.73 -6.18
N ALA A 15 -21.83 40.96 -5.84
CA ALA A 15 -21.32 41.66 -4.67
C ALA A 15 -21.60 40.88 -3.37
N LEU A 16 -22.80 40.32 -3.23
CA LEU A 16 -23.14 39.46 -2.09
C LEU A 16 -22.26 38.21 -2.05
N ALA A 17 -22.06 37.53 -3.17
CA ALA A 17 -21.19 36.35 -3.24
C ALA A 17 -19.75 36.66 -2.84
N VAL A 18 -19.21 37.81 -3.24
CA VAL A 18 -17.88 38.27 -2.82
C VAL A 18 -17.82 38.49 -1.30
N VAL A 19 -18.82 39.15 -0.71
CA VAL A 19 -18.87 39.37 0.74
C VAL A 19 -18.97 38.05 1.51
N VAL A 20 -19.87 37.15 1.10
CA VAL A 20 -20.04 35.83 1.73
C VAL A 20 -18.74 35.03 1.64
N THR A 21 -18.09 35.01 0.48
CA THR A 21 -16.80 34.31 0.29
C THR A 21 -15.71 34.91 1.15
N GLY A 22 -15.64 36.25 1.23
CA GLY A 22 -14.69 36.96 2.08
C GLY A 22 -14.89 36.65 3.57
N VAL A 23 -16.14 36.57 4.04
CA VAL A 23 -16.48 36.21 5.42
C VAL A 23 -16.12 34.75 5.73
N LEU A 24 -16.49 33.81 4.85
CA LEU A 24 -16.16 32.39 5.02
C LEU A 24 -14.64 32.14 4.98
N TRP A 25 -13.91 32.93 4.20
CA TRP A 25 -12.46 32.89 4.21
C TRP A 25 -11.88 33.52 5.47
N ALA A 26 -12.33 34.72 5.88
CA ALA A 26 -11.76 35.46 7.00
C ALA A 26 -12.07 34.83 8.38
N PHE A 27 -13.30 34.33 8.56
CA PHE A 27 -13.79 33.80 9.82
C PHE A 27 -14.01 32.29 9.73
N PRO A 28 -13.62 31.52 10.77
CA PRO A 28 -13.80 30.08 10.82
C PRO A 28 -15.27 29.74 11.13
N VAL A 29 -16.17 30.01 10.19
CA VAL A 29 -17.60 29.66 10.29
C VAL A 29 -17.80 28.17 10.00
N LEU A 30 -17.09 27.66 9.00
CA LEU A 30 -17.04 26.25 8.63
C LEU A 30 -15.78 25.65 9.25
N LYS A 31 -15.93 25.11 10.46
CA LYS A 31 -14.81 24.54 11.23
C LYS A 31 -14.67 23.05 10.98
N VAL A 32 -13.44 22.56 11.03
CA VAL A 32 -13.18 21.12 11.16
C VAL A 32 -13.66 20.67 12.54
N THR A 33 -14.58 19.72 12.58
CA THR A 33 -15.16 19.16 13.81
C THR A 33 -14.92 17.67 13.95
N GLY A 34 -14.56 16.99 12.86
CA GLY A 34 -14.28 15.57 12.84
C GLY A 34 -13.50 15.15 11.61
N TYR A 35 -13.05 13.90 11.64
CA TYR A 35 -12.34 13.22 10.57
C TYR A 35 -13.10 11.96 10.22
N ASP A 36 -13.21 11.70 8.92
CA ASP A 36 -13.72 10.46 8.37
C ASP A 36 -12.54 9.72 7.76
N ILE A 37 -11.96 8.78 8.51
CA ILE A 37 -10.74 8.06 8.11
C ILE A 37 -11.12 6.66 7.65
N THR A 38 -10.77 6.32 6.42
CA THR A 38 -11.03 5.00 5.82
C THR A 38 -9.74 4.36 5.33
N GLY A 39 -9.66 3.03 5.44
CA GLY A 39 -8.52 2.24 4.96
C GLY A 39 -7.27 2.28 5.83
N ALA A 40 -7.38 2.79 7.07
CA ALA A 40 -6.35 2.67 8.11
C ALA A 40 -6.68 1.47 9.01
N GLU A 41 -6.05 0.32 8.76
CA GLU A 41 -6.22 -0.92 9.52
C GLU A 41 -5.11 -1.10 10.55
N ARG A 42 -3.87 -0.76 10.19
CA ARG A 42 -2.69 -0.86 11.05
C ARG A 42 -2.34 0.47 11.72
N LEU A 43 -2.76 1.58 11.14
CA LEU A 43 -2.48 2.92 11.67
C LEU A 43 -3.54 3.35 12.68
N PRO A 44 -3.14 3.79 13.89
CA PRO A 44 -4.06 4.45 14.82
C PRO A 44 -4.69 5.69 14.18
N VAL A 45 -5.98 5.89 14.43
CA VAL A 45 -6.75 7.03 13.89
C VAL A 45 -6.11 8.35 14.30
N GLU A 46 -5.61 8.43 15.53
CA GLU A 46 -4.97 9.62 16.09
C GLU A 46 -3.68 9.98 15.34
N THR A 47 -2.86 8.97 15.01
CA THR A 47 -1.63 9.17 14.22
C THR A 47 -1.95 9.71 12.82
N VAL A 48 -3.00 9.21 12.18
CA VAL A 48 -3.46 9.71 10.89
C VAL A 48 -3.94 11.16 11.01
N GLN A 49 -4.74 11.48 12.03
CA GLN A 49 -5.23 12.84 12.26
C GLN A 49 -4.08 13.82 12.48
N GLU A 50 -3.10 13.48 13.32
CA GLU A 50 -1.92 14.30 13.57
C GLU A 50 -1.10 14.53 12.29
N ALA A 51 -0.93 13.48 11.48
CA ALA A 51 -0.21 13.56 10.22
C ALA A 51 -0.87 14.49 9.19
N THR A 52 -2.18 14.78 9.31
CA THR A 52 -2.84 15.77 8.45
C THR A 52 -2.34 17.20 8.69
N GLY A 53 -1.81 17.50 9.88
CA GLY A 53 -1.43 18.85 10.29
C GLY A 53 -2.61 19.83 10.42
N VAL A 54 -3.85 19.34 10.36
CA VAL A 54 -5.09 20.12 10.53
C VAL A 54 -5.60 19.85 11.93
N ALA A 55 -5.95 20.89 12.68
CA ALA A 55 -6.50 20.74 14.02
C ALA A 55 -8.03 20.88 14.02
N PRO A 56 -8.73 20.20 14.95
CA PRO A 56 -10.13 20.52 15.24
C PRO A 56 -10.31 22.00 15.55
N GLY A 57 -11.26 22.64 14.87
CA GLY A 57 -11.54 24.08 14.98
C GLY A 57 -10.96 24.94 13.85
N ASP A 58 -10.06 24.39 13.03
CA ASP A 58 -9.50 25.09 11.87
C ASP A 58 -10.57 25.44 10.84
N ASN A 59 -10.33 26.52 10.09
CA ASN A 59 -11.23 26.91 9.01
C ASN A 59 -11.12 25.93 7.84
N LEU A 60 -12.13 25.09 7.64
CA LEU A 60 -12.19 24.08 6.59
C LEU A 60 -11.98 24.68 5.19
N VAL A 61 -12.41 25.93 4.97
CA VAL A 61 -12.22 26.66 3.70
C VAL A 61 -10.73 26.89 3.40
N ARG A 62 -9.91 27.04 4.44
CA ARG A 62 -8.47 27.34 4.34
C ARG A 62 -7.58 26.10 4.42
N VAL A 63 -8.12 24.94 4.82
CA VAL A 63 -7.35 23.69 4.94
C VAL A 63 -6.72 23.33 3.61
N ASP A 64 -5.40 23.24 3.54
CA ASP A 64 -4.71 22.72 2.36
C ASP A 64 -4.78 21.19 2.37
N ALA A 65 -5.71 20.64 1.58
CA ALA A 65 -5.91 19.20 1.48
C ALA A 65 -4.72 18.50 0.83
N GLN A 66 -3.99 19.16 -0.06
CA GLN A 66 -2.81 18.58 -0.70
C GLN A 66 -1.66 18.47 0.31
N GLN A 67 -1.45 19.50 1.11
CA GLN A 67 -0.46 19.46 2.20
C GLN A 67 -0.83 18.41 3.24
N ALA A 68 -2.10 18.33 3.64
CA ALA A 68 -2.58 17.32 4.57
C ALA A 68 -2.37 15.89 4.03
N ALA A 69 -2.70 15.64 2.75
CA ALA A 69 -2.44 14.35 2.10
C ALA A 69 -0.94 14.02 2.06
N ALA A 70 -0.08 15.01 1.78
CA ALA A 70 1.37 14.84 1.78
C ALA A 70 1.94 14.55 3.17
N GLY A 71 1.32 15.07 4.23
CA GLY A 71 1.68 14.73 5.61
C GLY A 71 1.31 13.29 5.96
N VAL A 72 0.08 12.86 5.64
CA VAL A 72 -0.36 11.47 5.85
C VAL A 72 0.47 10.48 5.04
N ALA A 73 0.86 10.83 3.81
CA ALA A 73 1.70 9.99 2.95
C ALA A 73 3.14 9.76 3.48
N GLN A 74 3.58 10.49 4.51
CA GLN A 74 4.88 10.26 5.16
C GLN A 74 4.83 9.11 6.17
N LEU A 75 3.64 8.67 6.58
CA LEU A 75 3.51 7.51 7.46
C LEU A 75 3.98 6.26 6.69
N PRO A 76 4.88 5.43 7.26
CA PRO A 76 5.51 4.33 6.52
C PRO A 76 4.53 3.32 5.92
N TRP A 77 3.47 2.99 6.66
CA TRP A 77 2.42 2.07 6.22
C TRP A 77 1.53 2.65 5.11
N VAL A 78 1.60 3.94 4.81
CA VAL A 78 0.76 4.56 3.77
C VAL A 78 1.42 4.39 2.41
N ARG A 79 0.65 3.82 1.47
CA ARG A 79 1.01 3.81 0.05
C ARG A 79 0.50 5.05 -0.65
N THR A 80 -0.78 5.34 -0.45
CA THR A 80 -1.45 6.52 -1.01
C THR A 80 -2.40 7.10 0.02
N ALA A 81 -2.46 8.43 0.10
CA ALA A 81 -3.41 9.16 0.92
C ALA A 81 -4.14 10.20 0.07
N THR A 82 -5.46 10.25 0.22
CA THR A 82 -6.31 11.26 -0.40
C THR A 82 -7.05 12.00 0.70
N VAL A 83 -6.92 13.32 0.72
CA VAL A 83 -7.63 14.16 1.68
C VAL A 83 -8.65 15.02 0.94
N THR A 84 -9.89 15.01 1.43
CA THR A 84 -10.99 15.79 0.87
C THR A 84 -11.70 16.58 1.95
N ARG A 85 -12.22 17.75 1.59
CA ARG A 85 -13.05 18.56 2.47
C ARG A 85 -14.50 18.08 2.34
N GLN A 86 -15.00 17.41 3.37
CA GLN A 86 -16.38 16.98 3.44
C GLN A 86 -17.21 18.08 4.13
N TRP A 87 -17.88 18.89 3.32
CA TRP A 87 -18.69 19.98 3.82
C TRP A 87 -19.87 19.47 4.66
N PRO A 88 -20.24 20.16 5.75
CA PRO A 88 -19.76 21.50 6.14
C PRO A 88 -18.56 21.52 7.09
N SER A 89 -18.17 20.39 7.70
CA SER A 89 -17.32 20.41 8.90
C SER A 89 -16.41 19.20 9.11
N THR A 90 -16.23 18.35 8.11
CA THR A 90 -15.45 17.10 8.22
C THR A 90 -14.29 17.10 7.25
N LEU A 91 -13.17 16.50 7.67
CA LEU A 91 -12.06 16.18 6.79
C LEU A 91 -12.09 14.69 6.46
N GLY A 92 -12.36 14.34 5.20
CA GLY A 92 -12.30 12.96 4.73
C GLY A 92 -10.85 12.61 4.41
N VAL A 93 -10.38 11.48 4.94
CA VAL A 93 -9.02 10.97 4.74
C VAL A 93 -9.12 9.52 4.31
N GLU A 94 -8.87 9.27 3.04
CA GLU A 94 -8.85 7.93 2.47
C GLU A 94 -7.40 7.47 2.34
N ILE A 95 -7.08 6.36 2.99
CA ILE A 95 -5.75 5.76 3.00
C ILE A 95 -5.80 4.43 2.27
N THR A 96 -4.76 4.14 1.51
CA THR A 96 -4.45 2.79 1.10
C THR A 96 -3.13 2.40 1.73
N GLU A 97 -3.17 1.38 2.58
CA GLU A 97 -1.97 0.85 3.23
C GLU A 97 -1.12 0.03 2.26
N ARG A 98 0.19 0.04 2.51
CA ARG A 98 1.15 -0.91 1.94
C ARG A 98 0.88 -2.30 2.49
N ARG A 99 1.17 -3.33 1.69
CA ARG A 99 1.13 -4.72 2.16
C ARG A 99 2.56 -5.24 2.26
N ALA A 100 2.99 -5.61 3.46
CA ALA A 100 4.23 -6.36 3.61
C ALA A 100 4.05 -7.77 3.02
N VAL A 101 4.64 -8.00 1.85
CA VAL A 101 4.62 -9.29 1.16
C VAL A 101 5.83 -10.13 1.53
N LEU A 102 6.99 -9.48 1.62
CA LEU A 102 8.25 -10.12 2.02
C LEU A 102 8.84 -9.44 3.24
N PHE A 103 9.79 -10.12 3.87
CA PHE A 103 10.69 -9.50 4.82
C PHE A 103 12.11 -10.08 4.71
N SER A 104 13.13 -9.27 4.98
CA SER A 104 14.52 -9.70 5.11
C SER A 104 14.99 -9.47 6.56
N ASN A 105 15.80 -10.38 7.07
CA ASN A 105 16.48 -10.20 8.36
C ASN A 105 17.89 -9.64 8.12
N GLU A 106 18.15 -8.43 8.60
CA GLU A 106 19.41 -7.70 8.44
C GLU A 106 20.04 -7.37 9.80
N GLU A 107 21.23 -6.77 9.79
CA GLU A 107 21.97 -6.45 11.01
C GLU A 107 21.27 -5.38 11.87
N ASP A 108 20.53 -4.46 11.24
CA ASP A 108 19.80 -3.36 11.88
C ASP A 108 18.34 -3.69 12.20
N GLY A 109 17.82 -4.84 11.73
CA GLY A 109 16.51 -5.35 12.08
C GLY A 109 15.83 -6.13 10.95
N THR A 110 14.54 -6.40 11.12
CA THR A 110 13.72 -7.04 10.09
C THR A 110 13.11 -5.97 9.19
N HIS A 111 13.50 -5.95 7.91
CA HIS A 111 12.96 -5.02 6.93
C HIS A 111 11.73 -5.61 6.27
N LEU A 112 10.62 -4.88 6.30
CA LEU A 112 9.39 -5.20 5.61
C LEU A 112 9.42 -4.65 4.19
N ILE A 113 9.04 -5.49 3.24
CA ILE A 113 9.10 -5.22 1.81
C ILE A 113 7.68 -5.26 1.26
N ASP A 114 7.29 -4.20 0.57
CA ASP A 114 5.93 -4.05 0.05
C ASP A 114 5.68 -4.83 -1.25
N GLU A 115 4.45 -4.76 -1.77
CA GLU A 115 4.04 -5.42 -3.01
C GLU A 115 4.80 -4.97 -4.28
N THR A 116 5.64 -3.94 -4.19
CA THR A 116 6.51 -3.51 -5.30
C THR A 116 7.93 -4.04 -5.19
N GLY A 117 8.25 -4.78 -4.13
CA GLY A 117 9.62 -5.18 -3.83
C GLY A 117 10.44 -4.07 -3.16
N THR A 118 9.79 -3.06 -2.56
CA THR A 118 10.49 -1.95 -1.91
C THR A 118 10.49 -2.11 -0.38
N PRO A 119 11.67 -2.14 0.26
CA PRO A 119 11.77 -2.04 1.72
C PRO A 119 11.20 -0.70 2.21
N PHE A 120 10.32 -0.72 3.22
CA PHE A 120 9.64 0.50 3.67
C PHE A 120 9.60 0.72 5.18
N LEU A 121 9.84 -0.31 5.99
CA LEU A 121 9.76 -0.22 7.45
C LEU A 121 10.59 -1.32 8.10
N ILE A 122 11.27 -1.01 9.20
CA ILE A 122 11.88 -2.00 10.09
C ILE A 122 10.90 -2.27 11.24
N ASP A 123 10.28 -3.44 11.26
CA ASP A 123 9.28 -3.83 12.26
C ASP A 123 9.08 -5.36 12.28
N THR A 124 8.24 -5.84 13.20
CA THR A 124 7.84 -7.25 13.27
C THR A 124 7.04 -7.63 12.01
N PRO A 125 7.41 -8.72 11.31
CA PRO A 125 6.71 -9.13 10.09
C PRO A 125 5.33 -9.70 10.41
N PRO A 126 4.30 -9.41 9.59
CA PRO A 126 3.01 -10.07 9.74
C PRO A 126 3.12 -11.55 9.35
N GLU A 127 2.24 -12.40 9.89
CA GLU A 127 2.22 -13.85 9.60
C GLU A 127 2.07 -14.18 8.10
N SER A 128 1.50 -13.26 7.32
CA SER A 128 1.32 -13.41 5.88
C SER A 128 2.57 -13.11 5.04
N ALA A 129 3.58 -12.44 5.62
CA ALA A 129 4.79 -12.08 4.90
C ALA A 129 5.77 -13.26 4.86
N VAL A 130 6.49 -13.39 3.76
CA VAL A 130 7.44 -14.50 3.53
C VAL A 130 8.87 -14.00 3.68
N GLU A 131 9.72 -14.74 4.38
CA GLU A 131 11.14 -14.40 4.51
C GLU A 131 11.85 -14.54 3.15
N VAL A 132 12.64 -13.53 2.76
CA VAL A 132 13.57 -13.61 1.63
C VAL A 132 15.00 -13.71 2.12
N THR A 133 15.74 -14.69 1.60
CA THR A 133 17.14 -14.97 1.89
C THR A 133 17.98 -15.01 0.61
N GLY A 134 19.30 -15.15 0.75
CA GLY A 134 20.24 -15.21 -0.37
C GLY A 134 20.99 -13.89 -0.59
N GLU A 135 21.94 -13.89 -1.53
CA GLU A 135 22.78 -12.72 -1.82
C GLU A 135 22.00 -11.57 -2.48
N GLY A 136 20.90 -11.87 -3.17
CA GLY A 136 20.05 -10.89 -3.84
C GLY A 136 18.99 -10.24 -2.93
N ARG A 137 18.96 -10.56 -1.63
CA ARG A 137 17.90 -10.08 -0.71
C ARG A 137 17.89 -8.56 -0.49
N ASP A 138 18.95 -7.85 -0.87
CA ASP A 138 19.06 -6.39 -0.78
C ASP A 138 19.00 -5.72 -2.17
N ASP A 139 18.87 -6.51 -3.25
CA ASP A 139 18.82 -6.02 -4.64
C ASP A 139 17.36 -5.71 -5.03
N PRO A 140 17.04 -4.45 -5.40
CA PRO A 140 15.69 -4.07 -5.79
C PRO A 140 15.10 -4.87 -6.96
N GLU A 141 15.91 -5.29 -7.94
CA GLU A 141 15.43 -6.09 -9.09
C GLU A 141 15.06 -7.52 -8.65
N VAL A 142 15.84 -8.09 -7.74
CA VAL A 142 15.57 -9.41 -7.16
C VAL A 142 14.33 -9.34 -6.26
N LEU A 143 14.23 -8.34 -5.38
CA LEU A 143 13.07 -8.17 -4.50
C LEU A 143 11.77 -7.97 -5.27
N ALA A 144 11.78 -7.16 -6.34
CA ALA A 144 10.62 -7.00 -7.21
C ALA A 144 10.23 -8.34 -7.86
N SER A 145 11.21 -9.10 -8.35
CA SER A 145 10.98 -10.42 -8.95
C SER A 145 10.41 -11.43 -7.95
N VAL A 146 11.00 -11.53 -6.76
CA VAL A 146 10.53 -12.44 -5.69
C VAL A 146 9.12 -12.06 -5.24
N THR A 147 8.84 -10.76 -5.13
CA THR A 147 7.51 -10.26 -4.76
C THR A 147 6.47 -10.69 -5.80
N GLU A 148 6.76 -10.48 -7.10
CA GLU A 148 5.87 -10.92 -8.19
C GLU A 148 5.59 -12.43 -8.13
N VAL A 149 6.63 -13.23 -7.86
CA VAL A 149 6.48 -14.68 -7.73
C VAL A 149 5.59 -15.04 -6.53
N VAL A 150 5.85 -14.48 -5.35
CA VAL A 150 5.07 -14.78 -4.14
C VAL A 150 3.62 -14.32 -4.28
N GLU A 151 3.37 -13.20 -4.94
CA GLU A 151 2.02 -12.70 -5.21
C GLU A 151 1.26 -13.58 -6.21
N SER A 152 1.96 -14.27 -7.11
CA SER A 152 1.36 -15.20 -8.07
C SER A 152 0.84 -16.49 -7.43
N LEU A 153 1.32 -16.84 -6.23
CA LEU A 153 0.91 -18.04 -5.51
C LEU A 153 -0.53 -17.91 -4.98
N PRO A 154 -1.36 -18.96 -5.08
CA PRO A 154 -2.60 -19.04 -4.33
C PRO A 154 -2.33 -18.91 -2.82
N GLU A 155 -3.25 -18.30 -2.08
CA GLU A 155 -3.09 -18.03 -0.63
C GLU A 155 -2.74 -19.30 0.17
N HIS A 156 -3.39 -20.41 -0.14
CA HIS A 156 -3.15 -21.70 0.53
C HIS A 156 -1.78 -22.33 0.18
N VAL A 157 -1.18 -21.98 -0.96
CA VAL A 157 0.19 -22.39 -1.32
C VAL A 157 1.19 -21.45 -0.65
N ARG A 158 0.93 -20.14 -0.67
CA ARG A 158 1.76 -19.13 0.00
C ARG A 158 1.92 -19.44 1.49
N GLY A 159 0.83 -19.83 2.18
CA GLY A 159 0.88 -20.22 3.59
C GLY A 159 1.67 -21.50 3.90
N GLN A 160 2.15 -22.23 2.89
CA GLN A 160 3.07 -23.37 3.07
C GLN A 160 4.54 -22.96 2.94
N VAL A 161 4.82 -21.77 2.40
CA VAL A 161 6.18 -21.26 2.16
C VAL A 161 6.75 -20.73 3.47
N ALA A 162 7.87 -21.30 3.90
CA ALA A 162 8.61 -20.82 5.07
C ALA A 162 9.54 -19.66 4.70
N ARG A 163 10.26 -19.78 3.59
CA ARG A 163 11.17 -18.75 3.07
C ARG A 163 11.43 -18.92 1.58
N VAL A 164 11.90 -17.87 0.93
CA VAL A 164 12.38 -17.86 -0.46
C VAL A 164 13.87 -17.58 -0.46
N ASP A 165 14.65 -18.49 -1.03
CA ASP A 165 16.07 -18.24 -1.31
C ASP A 165 16.21 -17.67 -2.72
N ALA A 166 16.79 -16.47 -2.83
CA ALA A 166 16.93 -15.76 -4.08
C ALA A 166 18.33 -15.16 -4.23
N PRO A 167 19.32 -15.94 -4.69
CA PRO A 167 20.64 -15.39 -5.05
C PRO A 167 20.57 -14.40 -6.22
N SER A 168 19.58 -14.52 -7.12
CA SER A 168 19.36 -13.60 -8.26
C SER A 168 17.92 -13.64 -8.76
N ASP A 169 17.56 -12.73 -9.67
CA ASP A 169 16.24 -12.63 -10.35
C ASP A 169 15.89 -13.88 -11.20
N ARG A 170 16.87 -14.73 -11.48
CA ARG A 170 16.76 -15.96 -12.28
C ARG A 170 16.94 -17.23 -11.47
N ASP A 171 17.27 -17.10 -10.19
CA ASP A 171 17.53 -18.20 -9.29
C ASP A 171 16.70 -18.00 -8.03
N ILE A 172 15.45 -18.47 -8.08
CA ILE A 172 14.49 -18.38 -6.99
C ILE A 172 14.12 -19.81 -6.59
N GLU A 173 14.27 -20.15 -5.31
CA GLU A 173 13.87 -21.42 -4.72
C GLU A 173 12.98 -21.19 -3.49
N PHE A 174 11.86 -21.90 -3.45
CA PHE A 174 10.97 -21.93 -2.29
C PHE A 174 11.39 -23.01 -1.32
N HIS A 175 11.44 -22.67 -0.03
CA HIS A 175 11.52 -23.63 1.06
C HIS A 175 10.20 -23.65 1.83
N LEU A 176 9.62 -24.82 2.01
CA LEU A 176 8.32 -24.99 2.67
C LEU A 176 8.48 -25.35 4.15
N HIS A 177 7.43 -25.12 4.94
CA HIS A 177 7.40 -25.43 6.37
C HIS A 177 7.60 -26.93 6.69
N ASP A 178 7.27 -27.81 5.75
CA ASP A 178 7.44 -29.26 5.90
C ASP A 178 8.81 -29.79 5.42
N GLY A 179 9.72 -28.88 5.04
CA GLY A 179 11.08 -29.19 4.62
C GLY A 179 11.27 -29.45 3.13
N ARG A 180 10.20 -29.45 2.32
CA ARG A 180 10.31 -29.58 0.86
C ARG A 180 10.90 -28.32 0.22
N THR A 181 11.55 -28.49 -0.92
CA THR A 181 12.03 -27.37 -1.76
C THR A 181 11.42 -27.40 -3.16
N VAL A 182 11.17 -26.21 -3.70
CA VAL A 182 10.63 -26.02 -5.05
C VAL A 182 11.44 -24.96 -5.78
N TYR A 183 12.24 -25.41 -6.73
CA TYR A 183 13.00 -24.54 -7.62
C TYR A 183 12.08 -23.88 -8.65
N TRP A 184 12.04 -22.55 -8.64
CA TRP A 184 11.19 -21.73 -9.50
C TRP A 184 11.95 -21.15 -10.70
N GLY A 185 13.23 -20.81 -10.52
CA GLY A 185 14.02 -20.08 -11.52
C GLY A 185 13.61 -18.62 -11.60
N SER A 186 13.34 -18.08 -12.80
CA SER A 186 12.96 -16.68 -12.99
C SER A 186 11.47 -16.39 -12.80
N ALA A 187 11.12 -15.12 -12.59
CA ALA A 187 9.76 -14.57 -12.53
C ALA A 187 9.02 -14.56 -13.89
N GLN A 188 9.13 -15.64 -14.67
CA GLN A 188 8.45 -15.81 -15.96
C GLN A 188 7.42 -16.93 -15.89
N ASN A 189 6.29 -16.75 -16.59
CA ASN A 189 5.17 -17.70 -16.60
C ASN A 189 4.67 -18.04 -15.19
N ASN A 190 4.63 -17.04 -14.30
CA ASN A 190 4.40 -17.23 -12.87
C ASN A 190 3.07 -17.95 -12.58
N HIS A 191 2.01 -17.62 -13.34
CA HIS A 191 0.72 -18.29 -13.22
C HIS A 191 0.82 -19.81 -13.47
N ASP A 192 1.44 -20.24 -14.57
CA ASP A 192 1.56 -21.66 -14.92
C ASP A 192 2.44 -22.41 -13.93
N LYS A 193 3.52 -21.77 -13.44
CA LYS A 193 4.40 -22.33 -12.42
C LYS A 193 3.69 -22.47 -11.07
N ALA A 194 2.81 -21.54 -10.71
CA ALA A 194 2.02 -21.61 -9.49
C ALA A 194 1.06 -22.81 -9.52
N LEU A 195 0.42 -23.07 -10.66
CA LEU A 195 -0.42 -24.26 -10.86
C LEU A 195 0.40 -25.56 -10.83
N ALA A 196 1.60 -25.55 -11.43
CA ALA A 196 2.52 -26.67 -11.35
C ALA A 196 2.97 -26.93 -9.91
N MET A 197 3.28 -25.88 -9.14
CA MET A 197 3.61 -25.94 -7.72
C MET A 197 2.47 -26.60 -6.94
N GLU A 198 1.24 -26.09 -7.06
CA GLU A 198 0.06 -26.67 -6.41
C GLU A 198 -0.07 -28.18 -6.69
N THR A 199 0.16 -28.58 -7.95
CA THR A 199 0.11 -29.99 -8.35
C THR A 199 1.20 -30.83 -7.69
N VAL A 200 2.46 -30.37 -7.66
CA VAL A 200 3.56 -31.14 -7.05
C VAL A 200 3.45 -31.23 -5.54
N LEU A 201 2.81 -30.26 -4.89
CA LEU A 201 2.61 -30.29 -3.44
C LEU A 201 1.65 -31.40 -3.01
N THR A 202 0.81 -31.92 -3.90
CA THR A 202 -0.04 -33.10 -3.64
C THR A 202 0.69 -34.44 -3.77
N ARG A 203 1.93 -34.42 -4.30
CA ARG A 203 2.70 -35.62 -4.61
C ARG A 203 3.77 -35.88 -3.55
N GLN A 204 4.19 -37.13 -3.46
CA GLN A 204 5.34 -37.52 -2.64
C GLN A 204 6.63 -37.06 -3.33
N GLY A 205 7.47 -36.30 -2.62
CA GLY A 205 8.75 -35.81 -3.09
C GLY A 205 9.29 -34.71 -2.18
N GLN A 206 10.62 -34.55 -2.17
CA GLN A 206 11.31 -33.55 -1.33
C GLN A 206 11.83 -32.35 -2.13
N HIS A 207 12.21 -32.55 -3.39
CA HIS A 207 12.77 -31.52 -4.25
C HIS A 207 12.06 -31.50 -5.59
N TRP A 208 11.46 -30.36 -5.94
CA TRP A 208 10.71 -30.17 -7.18
C TRP A 208 11.34 -29.06 -8.02
N ASN A 209 11.36 -29.25 -9.33
CA ASN A 209 11.69 -28.17 -10.27
C ASN A 209 10.46 -27.82 -11.10
N VAL A 210 10.00 -26.58 -10.97
CA VAL A 210 8.86 -26.02 -11.73
C VAL A 210 9.30 -24.89 -12.66
N SER A 211 10.61 -24.68 -12.88
CA SER A 211 11.13 -23.59 -13.72
C SER A 211 10.70 -23.71 -15.19
N SER A 212 10.33 -24.92 -15.61
CA SER A 212 9.76 -25.24 -16.92
C SER A 212 8.38 -25.88 -16.73
N PRO A 213 7.27 -25.13 -16.87
CA PRO A 213 5.92 -25.64 -16.57
C PRO A 213 5.48 -26.82 -17.45
N THR A 214 6.10 -27.01 -18.62
CA THR A 214 5.86 -28.17 -19.50
C THR A 214 6.65 -29.42 -19.12
N MET A 215 7.59 -29.33 -18.17
CA MET A 215 8.47 -30.45 -17.78
C MET A 215 8.86 -30.34 -16.30
N VAL A 216 7.92 -30.66 -15.42
CA VAL A 216 8.18 -30.80 -13.98
C VAL A 216 9.05 -32.02 -13.73
N THR A 217 10.21 -31.83 -13.10
CA THR A 217 11.15 -32.92 -12.76
C THR A 217 11.39 -33.01 -11.25
N VAL A 218 11.63 -34.23 -10.77
CA VAL A 218 12.14 -34.49 -9.43
C VAL A 218 13.66 -34.33 -9.48
N ARG A 219 14.23 -33.57 -8.53
CA ARG A 219 15.69 -33.43 -8.39
C ARG A 219 16.24 -34.41 -7.37
#